data_AF-A0A1V5KIW9-F1
#
_entry.id   AF-A0A1V5KIW9-F1
#
_cell.length_a   1.000
_cell.length_b   1.000
_cell.length_c   1.000
_cell.angle_alpha   90.00
_cell.angle_beta   90.00
_cell.angle_gamma   90.00
#
_symmetry.space_group_name_H-M   'P 1'
#
loop_
_entity.id
_entity.type
_entity.pdbx_description
1 polymer ?
#
loop_
_entity_poly.entity_id
_entity_poly.type
_entity_poly.pdbx_seq_one_letter_code
_entity_poly.pdbx_strand_id
1 'polypeptide(L)'
;MSDQAVEKAKINIRVLASLSLFCAGVWLVPSGIALHFSSHEGATKWSHLFMTIHNTASFLFLAATVVHLTVNWKMLTHYVKAKAGEYKKFKRELWLAALGVSAFLMLVALHALHVR
;
A
#
# COMPACT_ATOMS: atom_id res chain seq x y z
N MET A 1 -50.19 -8.57 -13.17
CA MET A 1 -49.03 -9.21 -13.82
C MET A 1 -47.82 -8.36 -13.50
N SER A 2 -46.86 -8.93 -12.77
CA SER A 2 -45.81 -8.23 -12.04
C SER A 2 -44.70 -7.73 -12.97
N ASP A 3 -44.56 -6.42 -13.08
CA ASP A 3 -43.35 -5.77 -13.59
C ASP A 3 -42.22 -5.94 -12.57
N GLN A 4 -41.53 -7.08 -12.64
CA GLN A 4 -40.20 -7.20 -12.03
C GLN A 4 -39.20 -6.52 -12.96
N ALA A 5 -39.14 -5.19 -12.86
CA ALA A 5 -37.97 -4.45 -13.28
C ALA A 5 -36.77 -5.00 -12.49
N VAL A 6 -36.00 -5.85 -13.15
CA VAL A 6 -34.65 -6.23 -12.70
C VAL A 6 -33.84 -4.94 -12.72
N GLU A 7 -33.86 -4.20 -11.62
CA GLU A 7 -32.85 -3.19 -11.33
C GLU A 7 -31.50 -3.90 -11.48
N LYS A 8 -30.79 -3.61 -12.57
CA LYS A 8 -29.41 -4.04 -12.71
C LYS A 8 -28.65 -3.37 -11.56
N ALA A 9 -28.49 -4.09 -10.45
CA ALA A 9 -27.63 -3.69 -9.36
C ALA A 9 -26.27 -3.34 -9.98
N LYS A 10 -25.96 -2.05 -10.03
CA LYS A 10 -24.74 -1.54 -10.64
C LYS A 10 -23.61 -1.89 -9.68
N ILE A 11 -23.12 -3.13 -9.77
CA ILE A 11 -22.10 -3.66 -8.88
C ILE A 11 -20.92 -2.70 -8.90
N ASN A 12 -20.62 -2.10 -7.74
CA ASN A 12 -19.52 -1.18 -7.62
C ASN A 12 -18.22 -1.99 -7.61
N ILE A 13 -17.56 -2.06 -8.75
CA ILE A 13 -16.32 -2.82 -8.97
C ILE A 13 -15.25 -2.47 -7.92
N ARG A 14 -15.23 -1.23 -7.40
CA ARG A 14 -14.34 -0.84 -6.29
C ARG A 14 -14.64 -1.62 -5.01
N VAL A 15 -15.91 -1.65 -4.63
CA VAL A 15 -16.38 -2.33 -3.41
C VAL A 15 -16.17 -3.83 -3.56
N LEU A 16 -16.47 -4.39 -4.74
CA LEU A 16 -16.22 -5.79 -5.03
C LEU A 16 -14.73 -6.13 -4.93
N ALA A 17 -13.85 -5.36 -5.57
CA ALA A 17 -12.41 -5.60 -5.52
C ALA A 17 -11.86 -5.49 -4.09
N SER A 18 -12.29 -4.50 -3.31
CA SER A 18 -11.91 -4.36 -1.90
C SER A 18 -12.40 -5.51 -1.03
N LEU A 19 -13.65 -5.96 -1.22
CA LEU A 19 -14.21 -7.08 -0.47
C LEU A 19 -13.52 -8.39 -0.84
N SER A 20 -13.30 -8.64 -2.13
CA SER A 20 -12.55 -9.81 -2.61
C SER A 20 -11.12 -9.83 -2.07
N LEU A 21 -10.45 -8.67 -2.04
CA LEU A 21 -9.11 -8.53 -1.48
C LEU A 21 -9.08 -8.82 0.03
N PHE A 22 -10.05 -8.29 0.76
CA PHE A 22 -10.19 -8.54 2.20
C PHE A 22 -10.45 -10.02 2.49
N CYS A 23 -11.44 -10.63 1.82
CA CYS A 23 -11.78 -12.04 1.99
C CYS A 23 -10.62 -12.96 1.62
N ALA A 24 -9.95 -12.72 0.48
CA ALA A 24 -8.81 -13.53 0.06
C ALA A 24 -7.61 -13.35 0.99
N GLY A 25 -7.34 -12.14 1.48
CA GLY A 25 -6.30 -11.85 2.46
C GLY A 25 -6.52 -12.56 3.79
N VAL A 26 -7.76 -12.50 4.30
CA VAL A 26 -8.14 -13.23 5.53
C VAL A 26 -8.02 -14.74 5.34
N TRP A 27 -8.33 -15.28 4.17
CA TRP A 27 -8.23 -16.73 3.90
C TRP A 27 -6.79 -17.22 3.67
N LEU A 28 -5.89 -16.33 3.23
CA LEU A 28 -4.47 -16.65 3.00
C LEU A 28 -3.72 -17.04 4.28
N VAL A 29 -4.02 -16.36 5.41
CA VAL A 29 -3.30 -16.59 6.67
C VAL A 29 -3.63 -17.97 7.27
N PRO A 30 -4.91 -18.36 7.48
CA PRO A 30 -5.25 -19.68 8.00
C PRO A 30 -4.84 -20.82 7.04
N SER A 31 -4.98 -20.63 5.73
CA SER A 31 -4.57 -21.65 4.75
C SER A 31 -3.06 -21.86 4.72
N GLY A 32 -2.26 -20.80 4.89
CA GLY A 32 -0.80 -20.91 5.00
C GLY A 32 -0.36 -21.62 6.28
N ILE A 33 -1.02 -21.31 7.40
CA ILE A 33 -0.78 -21.99 8.68
C ILE A 33 -1.13 -23.49 8.58
N ALA A 34 -2.31 -23.82 8.05
CA ALA A 34 -2.74 -25.21 7.86
C ALA A 34 -1.82 -25.99 6.89
N LEU A 35 -1.31 -25.32 5.85
CA LEU A 35 -0.32 -25.91 4.94
C LEU A 35 1.01 -26.19 5.65
N HIS A 36 1.48 -25.25 6.49
CA HIS A 36 2.71 -25.44 7.26
C HIS A 36 2.60 -26.64 8.21
N PHE A 37 1.48 -26.80 8.91
CA PHE A 37 1.25 -27.95 9.80
C PHE A 37 1.09 -29.27 9.04
N SER A 38 0.25 -29.31 8.00
CA SER A 38 0.03 -30.53 7.20
C SER A 38 1.28 -31.01 6.45
N SER A 39 2.17 -30.08 6.06
CA SER A 39 3.48 -30.39 5.50
C SER A 39 4.45 -30.93 6.56
N HIS A 40 4.33 -30.50 7.82
CA HIS A 40 5.16 -30.98 8.92
C HIS A 40 4.75 -32.38 9.39
N GLU A 41 3.46 -32.68 9.35
CA GLU A 41 2.88 -33.96 9.80
C GLU A 41 2.98 -35.09 8.75
N GLY A 42 3.59 -34.84 7.59
CA GLY A 42 3.79 -35.87 6.54
C GLY A 42 2.50 -36.32 5.84
N ALA A 43 1.39 -35.61 6.05
CA ALA A 43 0.09 -35.93 5.49
C ALA A 43 -0.01 -35.45 4.02
N THR A 44 0.55 -36.23 3.10
CA THR A 44 0.70 -35.90 1.66
C THR A 44 -0.60 -35.52 0.95
N LYS A 45 -1.74 -36.14 1.28
CA LYS A 45 -3.05 -35.76 0.70
C LYS A 45 -3.56 -34.41 1.20
N TRP A 46 -3.41 -34.12 2.49
CA TRP A 46 -3.89 -32.89 3.12
C TRP A 46 -3.03 -31.69 2.73
N SER A 47 -1.71 -31.87 2.67
CA SER A 47 -0.79 -30.84 2.18
C SER A 47 -1.07 -30.42 0.74
N HIS A 48 -1.39 -31.36 -0.16
CA HIS A 48 -1.73 -31.02 -1.56
C HIS A 48 -3.05 -30.23 -1.66
N LEU A 49 -4.05 -30.58 -0.85
CA LEU A 49 -5.31 -29.83 -0.78
C LEU A 49 -5.10 -28.41 -0.27
N PHE A 50 -4.38 -28.24 0.85
CA PHE A 50 -4.09 -26.91 1.39
C PHE A 50 -3.20 -26.09 0.47
N MET A 51 -2.25 -26.71 -0.24
CA MET A 51 -1.41 -26.04 -1.24
C MET A 51 -2.26 -25.51 -2.41
N THR A 52 -3.20 -26.32 -2.90
CA THR A 52 -4.11 -25.91 -3.99
C THR A 52 -5.00 -24.75 -3.56
N ILE A 53 -5.58 -24.83 -2.35
CA ILE A 53 -6.44 -23.78 -1.79
C ILE A 53 -5.64 -22.49 -1.56
N HIS A 54 -4.44 -22.59 -0.98
CA HIS A 54 -3.58 -21.44 -0.69
C HIS A 54 -3.11 -20.75 -1.98
N ASN A 55 -2.71 -21.52 -3.00
CA ASN A 55 -2.30 -20.96 -4.29
C ASN A 55 -3.47 -20.31 -5.03
N THR A 56 -4.65 -20.92 -4.99
CA THR A 56 -5.85 -20.34 -5.61
C THR A 56 -6.27 -19.05 -4.91
N ALA A 57 -6.25 -19.03 -3.58
CA ALA A 57 -6.51 -17.82 -2.80
C ALA A 57 -5.46 -16.73 -3.07
N SER A 58 -4.18 -17.11 -3.22
CA SER A 58 -3.09 -16.18 -3.57
C SER A 58 -3.33 -15.54 -4.94
N PHE A 59 -3.74 -16.34 -5.92
CA PHE A 59 -4.03 -15.84 -7.26
C PHE A 59 -5.23 -14.88 -7.26
N LEU A 60 -6.32 -15.24 -6.57
CA LEU A 60 -7.48 -14.37 -6.43
C LEU A 60 -7.14 -13.07 -5.68
N PHE A 61 -6.31 -13.15 -4.64
CA PHE A 61 -5.81 -11.99 -3.91
C PHE A 61 -4.98 -11.07 -4.81
N LEU A 62 -4.08 -11.65 -5.62
CA LEU A 62 -3.25 -10.89 -6.56
C LEU A 62 -4.12 -10.18 -7.60
N ALA A 63 -5.06 -10.89 -8.22
CA ALA A 63 -5.97 -10.33 -9.21
C ALA A 63 -6.82 -9.19 -8.60
N ALA A 64 -7.40 -9.42 -7.41
CA ALA A 64 -8.17 -8.40 -6.70
C ALA A 64 -7.30 -7.19 -6.33
N THR A 65 -6.03 -7.40 -5.97
CA THR A 65 -5.07 -6.34 -5.67
C THR A 65 -4.76 -5.49 -6.89
N VAL A 66 -4.50 -6.12 -8.04
CA VAL A 66 -4.24 -5.39 -9.29
C VAL A 66 -5.46 -4.56 -9.69
N VAL A 67 -6.67 -5.13 -9.62
CA VAL A 67 -7.90 -4.41 -9.92
C VAL A 67 -8.12 -3.26 -8.92
N HIS A 68 -7.97 -3.51 -7.63
CA HIS A 68 -8.11 -2.50 -6.58
C HIS A 68 -7.12 -1.35 -6.79
N LEU A 69 -5.85 -1.65 -7.08
CA LEU A 69 -4.81 -0.68 -7.34
C LEU A 69 -5.10 0.14 -8.61
N THR A 70 -5.52 -0.51 -9.69
CA THR A 70 -5.83 0.16 -10.97
C THR A 70 -6.99 1.12 -10.81
N VAL A 71 -8.06 0.70 -10.12
CA VAL A 71 -9.25 1.53 -9.94
C VAL A 71 -9.00 2.69 -8.95
N ASN A 72 -8.08 2.51 -8.00
CA ASN A 72 -7.69 3.54 -7.03
C ASN A 72 -6.39 4.27 -7.41
N TRP A 73 -5.84 4.04 -8.61
CA TRP A 73 -4.52 4.52 -9.02
C TRP A 73 -4.39 6.05 -8.97
N LYS A 74 -5.42 6.77 -9.40
CA LYS A 74 -5.44 8.24 -9.38
C LYS A 74 -5.35 8.79 -7.95
N MET A 75 -6.04 8.16 -7.00
CA MET A 75 -5.99 8.57 -5.59
C MET A 75 -4.62 8.27 -4.98
N LEU A 76 -4.08 7.09 -5.25
CA LEU A 76 -2.78 6.68 -4.75
C LEU A 76 -1.66 7.58 -5.29
N THR A 77 -1.63 7.81 -6.60
CA THR A 77 -0.62 8.69 -7.23
C THR A 77 -0.72 10.12 -6.73
N HIS A 78 -1.93 10.64 -6.50
CA HIS A 78 -2.11 11.95 -5.89
C HIS A 78 -1.56 11.99 -4.46
N TYR A 79 -1.91 11.01 -3.62
CA TYR A 79 -1.41 10.91 -2.25
C TYR A 79 0.12 10.82 -2.19
N VAL A 80 0.71 9.93 -2.99
CA VAL A 80 2.17 9.75 -3.07
C VAL A 80 2.84 11.01 -3.58
N LYS A 81 2.29 11.67 -4.60
CA LYS A 81 2.83 12.92 -5.13
C LYS A 81 2.74 14.08 -4.12
N ALA A 82 1.64 14.17 -3.37
CA ALA A 82 1.49 15.15 -2.31
C ALA A 82 2.53 14.94 -1.20
N LYS A 83 2.70 13.70 -0.73
CA LYS A 83 3.74 13.35 0.25
C LYS A 83 5.16 13.53 -0.26
N ALA A 84 5.43 13.22 -1.52
CA ALA A 84 6.72 13.51 -2.16
C ALA A 84 6.97 15.02 -2.28
N GLY A 85 5.93 15.81 -2.53
CA GLY A 85 5.96 17.26 -2.54
C GLY A 85 6.29 17.85 -1.17
N GLU A 86 5.65 17.35 -0.11
CA GLU A 86 5.95 17.71 1.28
C GLU A 86 7.40 17.40 1.64
N TYR A 87 7.89 16.20 1.28
CA TYR A 87 9.29 15.83 1.53
C TYR A 87 10.29 16.74 0.80
N LYS A 88 10.03 17.07 -0.47
CA LYS A 88 10.86 18.00 -1.25
C LYS A 88 10.83 19.42 -0.68
N LYS A 89 9.65 19.88 -0.25
CA LYS A 89 9.47 21.20 0.38
C LYS A 89 10.25 21.28 1.70
N PHE A 90 10.12 20.28 2.56
CA PHE A 90 10.87 20.17 3.81
C PHE A 90 12.39 20.16 3.57
N LYS A 91 12.86 19.37 2.61
CA LYS A 91 14.30 19.34 2.25
C LYS A 91 14.80 20.72 1.78
N ARG A 92 14.00 21.46 1.01
CA ARG A 92 14.34 22.81 0.56
C ARG A 92 14.40 23.80 1.71
N GLU A 93 13.42 23.76 2.61
CA GLU A 93 13.37 24.62 3.80
C GLU A 93 14.56 24.37 4.72
N LEU A 94 14.95 23.10 4.91
CA LEU A 94 16.15 22.73 5.67
C LEU A 94 17.43 23.30 5.05
N TRP A 95 17.59 23.21 3.72
CA TRP A 95 18.74 23.80 3.02
C TRP A 95 18.81 25.31 3.15
N LEU A 96 17.66 26.00 3.04
CA LEU A 96 17.58 27.44 3.23
C LEU A 96 17.94 27.84 4.66
N ALA A 97 17.45 27.10 5.66
CA ALA A 97 17.80 27.33 7.06
C ALA A 97 19.31 27.12 7.30
N ALA A 98 19.89 26.04 6.79
CA ALA A 98 21.32 25.76 6.92
C ALA A 98 22.18 26.86 6.27
N LEU A 99 21.84 27.31 5.06
CA LEU A 99 22.50 28.42 4.38
C LEU A 99 22.39 29.73 5.17
N GLY A 100 21.20 30.05 5.68
CA GLY A 100 20.96 31.25 6.47
C GLY A 100 21.80 31.27 7.75
N VAL A 101 21.80 30.17 8.51
CA VAL A 101 22.61 30.03 9.74
C VAL A 101 24.10 30.12 9.42
N SER A 102 24.56 29.43 8.38
CA SER A 102 25.97 29.47 7.97
C SER A 102 26.43 30.87 7.57
N ALA A 103 25.62 31.59 6.78
CA ALA A 103 25.92 32.96 6.35
C ALA A 103 25.96 33.92 7.56
N PHE A 104 25.01 33.76 8.49
CA PHE A 104 24.98 34.57 9.71
C PHE A 104 26.21 34.33 10.59
N LEU A 105 26.59 33.07 10.82
CA LEU A 105 27.81 32.74 11.56
C LEU A 105 29.06 33.31 10.90
N MET A 106 29.13 33.25 9.57
CA MET A 106 30.25 33.81 8.81
C MET A 106 30.32 35.34 8.93
N LEU A 107 29.17 36.04 8.89
CA LEU A 107 29.11 37.49 9.11
C LEU A 107 29.55 37.87 10.52
N VAL A 108 29.09 37.14 11.54
CA VAL A 108 29.51 37.36 12.93
C VAL A 108 31.02 37.13 13.08
N ALA A 109 31.56 36.07 12.49
CA ALA A 109 32.99 35.80 12.51
C ALA A 109 33.80 36.89 11.79
N LEU A 110 33.34 37.37 10.62
CA LEU A 110 33.98 38.49 9.92
C LEU A 110 33.94 39.78 10.73
N HIS A 111 32.81 40.10 11.37
CA HIS A 111 32.70 41.27 12.24
C HIS A 111 33.65 41.18 13.44
N ALA A 112 33.74 40.02 14.08
CA ALA A 112 34.66 39.77 15.19
C ALA A 112 36.14 39.88 14.76
N LEU A 113 36.47 39.53 13.51
CA LEU A 113 37.81 39.69 12.95
C LEU A 113 38.12 41.13 12.52
N HIS A 114 37.14 41.90 12.07
CA HIS A 114 37.34 43.30 11.64
C HIS A 114 37.46 44.27 12.83
N VAL A 115 36.78 43.99 13.95
CA VAL A 115 36.81 44.82 15.17
C VAL A 115 38.04 44.54 16.05
N ARG A 116 38.85 43.53 15.70
CA ARG A 116 40.08 43.15 16.39
C ARG A 116 41.30 43.78 15.72
#